data_AF-G4Z8Y2-F1
#
_entry.id   AF-G4Z8Y2-F1
#
_cell.length_a   1.000
_cell.length_b   1.000
_cell.length_c   1.000
_cell.angle_alpha   90.00
_cell.angle_beta   90.00
_cell.angle_gamma   90.00
#
_symmetry.space_group_name_H-M   'P 1'
#
loop_
_entity.id
_entity.type
_entity.pdbx_description
1 polymer ?
#
loop_
_entity_poly.entity_id
_entity_poly.type
_entity_poly.pdbx_seq_one_letter_code
_entity_poly.pdbx_strand_id
1 'polypeptide(L)'
;GLVYLFDIFPALLVKLSGPYWFQLVSYRQRTVAGAVWMLLSFLVVARGRHSLGLQLLGVAFSGLQSGMMEASFLAMTSFYASPVQCLTCWSSGTGLAGVGGYAWVALLHLWGGLSFQATLELACVFPLLYVL
;
A
#
# COMPACT_ATOMS: atom_id res chain seq x y z
N GLY A 1 15.20 -10.29 -5.50
CA GLY A 1 15.34 -11.26 -4.39
C GLY A 1 15.05 -10.60 -3.06
N LEU A 2 16.01 -9.82 -2.54
CA LEU A 2 15.92 -9.26 -1.18
C LEU A 2 14.75 -8.29 -0.98
N VAL A 3 14.50 -7.38 -1.92
CA VAL A 3 13.33 -6.46 -1.89
C VAL A 3 12.01 -7.23 -1.77
N TYR A 4 11.85 -8.32 -2.51
CA TYR A 4 10.65 -9.17 -2.49
C TYR A 4 10.45 -9.87 -1.14
N LEU A 5 11.56 -10.30 -0.50
CA LEU A 5 11.49 -10.87 0.85
C LEU A 5 10.98 -9.84 1.86
N PHE A 6 11.51 -8.61 1.82
CA PHE A 6 11.09 -7.53 2.71
C PHE A 6 9.66 -7.07 2.46
N ASP A 7 9.12 -7.22 1.25
CA ASP A 7 7.72 -6.92 0.94
C ASP A 7 6.78 -8.04 1.43
N ILE A 8 7.11 -9.31 1.15
CA ILE A 8 6.21 -10.43 1.43
C ILE A 8 6.25 -10.89 2.87
N PHE A 9 7.42 -10.90 3.50
CA PHE A 9 7.54 -11.42 4.85
C PHE A 9 6.61 -10.68 5.85
N PRO A 10 6.57 -9.33 5.87
CA PRO A 10 5.64 -8.61 6.74
C PRO A 10 4.18 -8.83 6.33
N ALA A 11 3.87 -8.86 5.03
CA ALA A 11 2.53 -9.12 4.54
C ALA A 11 2.01 -10.50 4.99
N LEU A 12 2.87 -11.52 4.92
CA LEU A 12 2.59 -12.88 5.36
C LEU A 12 2.32 -12.93 6.87
N LEU A 13 3.14 -12.26 7.69
CA LEU A 13 2.93 -12.19 9.14
C LEU A 13 1.57 -11.56 9.49
N VAL A 14 1.19 -10.49 8.78
CA VAL A 14 -0.12 -9.86 8.97
C VAL A 14 -1.25 -10.80 8.56
N LYS A 15 -1.15 -11.48 7.41
CA LYS A 15 -2.18 -12.41 6.95
C LYS A 15 -2.30 -13.64 7.86
N LEU A 16 -1.19 -14.15 8.39
CA LEU A 16 -1.16 -15.28 9.34
C LEU A 16 -1.72 -14.89 10.71
N SER A 17 -1.39 -13.69 11.21
CA SER A 17 -1.89 -13.22 12.50
C SER A 17 -3.32 -12.67 12.41
N GLY A 18 -3.77 -12.29 11.23
CA GLY A 18 -5.05 -11.61 10.99
C GLY A 18 -6.25 -12.26 11.65
N PRO A 19 -6.47 -13.59 11.55
CA PRO A 19 -7.59 -14.28 12.18
C PRO A 19 -7.71 -14.10 13.70
N TYR A 20 -6.63 -13.74 14.40
CA TYR A 20 -6.64 -13.61 15.86
C TYR A 20 -7.09 -12.24 16.36
N TRP A 21 -6.93 -11.18 15.55
CA TRP A 21 -7.22 -9.82 15.97
C TRP A 21 -8.18 -9.08 15.02
N PHE A 22 -8.51 -9.66 13.87
CA PHE A 22 -9.23 -8.91 12.86
C PHE A 22 -10.63 -8.47 13.30
N GLN A 23 -11.31 -9.34 14.02
CA GLN A 23 -12.61 -9.12 14.63
C GLN A 23 -12.59 -8.07 15.77
N LEU A 24 -11.42 -7.79 16.35
CA LEU A 24 -11.28 -6.87 17.49
C LEU A 24 -11.08 -5.41 17.05
N VAL A 25 -10.67 -5.19 15.79
CA VAL A 25 -10.32 -3.87 15.26
C VAL A 25 -11.29 -3.50 14.16
N SER A 26 -11.93 -2.35 14.25
CA SER A 26 -12.89 -1.90 13.23
C SER A 26 -12.21 -1.68 11.87
N TYR A 27 -12.97 -1.86 10.78
CA TYR A 27 -12.46 -1.61 9.42
C TYR A 27 -11.88 -0.20 9.25
N ARG A 28 -12.54 0.82 9.82
CA ARG A 28 -12.06 2.21 9.78
C ARG A 28 -10.68 2.37 10.42
N GLN A 29 -10.45 1.76 11.59
CA GLN A 29 -9.15 1.83 12.27
C GLN A 29 -8.05 1.16 11.44
N ARG A 30 -8.34 0.02 10.80
CA ARG A 30 -7.40 -0.65 9.91
C ARG A 30 -7.06 0.21 8.69
N THR A 31 -8.06 0.86 8.09
CA THR A 31 -7.86 1.76 6.95
C THR A 31 -6.96 2.93 7.30
N VAL A 32 -7.18 3.58 8.45
CA VAL A 32 -6.31 4.66 8.93
C VAL A 32 -4.89 4.14 9.20
N ALA A 33 -4.75 2.98 9.87
CA ALA A 33 -3.44 2.39 10.11
C ALA A 33 -2.72 2.04 8.79
N GLY A 34 -3.44 1.49 7.81
CA GLY A 34 -2.91 1.22 6.48
C GLY A 34 -2.45 2.49 5.76
N ALA A 35 -3.22 3.56 5.82
CA ALA A 35 -2.83 4.85 5.25
C ALA A 35 -1.54 5.40 5.90
N VAL A 36 -1.40 5.27 7.23
CA VAL A 36 -0.17 5.62 7.95
C VAL A 36 1.01 4.78 7.47
N TRP A 37 0.86 3.45 7.36
CA TRP A 37 1.93 2.59 6.85
C TRP A 37 2.32 2.94 5.40
N MET A 38 1.35 3.27 4.54
CA MET A 38 1.61 3.72 3.17
C MET A 38 2.38 5.04 3.14
N LEU A 39 1.98 6.02 3.96
CA LEU A 39 2.67 7.30 4.09
C LEU A 39 4.11 7.10 4.57
N LEU A 40 4.31 6.29 5.61
CA LEU A 40 5.63 5.98 6.14
C LEU A 40 6.51 5.28 5.11
N SER A 41 5.95 4.35 4.33
CA SER A 41 6.66 3.69 3.21
C SER A 41 7.22 4.73 2.24
N PHE A 42 6.37 5.61 1.70
CA PHE A 42 6.82 6.62 0.74
C PHE A 42 7.86 7.57 1.33
N LEU A 43 7.66 8.06 2.55
CA LEU A 43 8.59 8.99 3.19
C LEU A 43 9.95 8.33 3.49
N VAL A 44 9.96 7.10 4.00
CA VAL A 44 11.19 6.38 4.34
C VAL A 44 11.97 6.00 3.09
N VAL A 45 11.31 5.56 2.01
CA VAL A 45 11.99 5.28 0.74
C VAL A 45 12.52 6.57 0.11
N ALA A 46 11.74 7.65 0.11
CA ALA A 46 12.13 8.94 -0.44
C ALA A 46 13.37 9.52 0.26
N ARG A 47 13.40 9.49 1.60
CA ARG A 47 14.50 10.01 2.42
C ARG A 47 15.67 9.03 2.58
N GLY A 48 15.44 7.74 2.35
CA GLY A 48 16.41 6.65 2.45
C GLY A 48 17.31 6.48 1.23
N ARG A 49 17.39 7.44 0.30
CA ARG A 49 18.16 7.32 -0.96
C ARG A 49 19.60 6.83 -0.77
N HIS A 50 20.25 7.22 0.32
CA HIS A 50 21.66 6.88 0.60
C HIS A 50 21.85 5.59 1.42
N SER A 51 20.77 4.96 1.91
CA SER A 51 20.84 3.76 2.74
C SER A 51 19.90 2.68 2.21
N LEU A 52 20.50 1.58 1.76
CA LEU A 52 19.75 0.39 1.34
C LEU A 52 18.84 -0.14 2.47
N GLY A 53 19.29 -0.09 3.72
CA GLY A 53 18.51 -0.54 4.87
C GLY A 53 17.21 0.27 5.06
N LEU A 54 17.27 1.59 4.87
CA LEU A 54 16.08 2.44 4.94
C LEU A 54 15.11 2.16 3.79
N GLN A 55 15.62 1.96 2.57
CA GLN A 55 14.75 1.60 1.43
C GLN A 55 14.03 0.27 1.66
N LEU A 56 14.73 -0.73 2.19
CA LEU A 56 14.14 -2.03 2.53
C LEU A 56 13.13 -1.94 3.68
N LEU A 57 13.37 -1.07 4.67
CA LEU A 57 12.41 -0.79 5.74
C LEU A 57 11.13 -0.16 5.18
N GLY A 58 11.26 0.80 4.26
CA GLY A 58 10.10 1.39 3.59
C GLY A 58 9.31 0.36 2.77
N VAL A 59 10.00 -0.52 2.05
CA VAL A 59 9.36 -1.67 1.37
C VAL A 59 8.64 -2.58 2.36
N ALA A 60 9.20 -2.83 3.54
CA ALA A 60 8.53 -3.61 4.57
C ALA A 60 7.24 -2.96 5.09
N PHE A 61 7.20 -1.62 5.21
CA PHE A 61 5.98 -0.89 5.53
C PHE A 61 4.92 -1.01 4.43
N SER A 62 5.34 -0.99 3.16
CA SER A 62 4.47 -1.29 2.02
C SER A 62 3.87 -2.69 2.12
N GLY A 63 4.68 -3.68 2.45
CA GLY A 63 4.24 -5.06 2.67
C GLY A 63 3.22 -5.21 3.80
N LEU A 64 3.46 -4.57 4.95
CA LEU A 64 2.51 -4.53 6.08
C LEU A 64 1.17 -3.92 5.67
N GLN A 65 1.23 -2.78 4.98
CA GLN A 65 0.04 -2.08 4.50
C GLN A 65 -0.76 -2.96 3.54
N SER A 66 -0.12 -3.52 2.52
CA SER A 66 -0.76 -4.36 1.52
C SER A 66 -1.40 -5.58 2.16
N GLY A 67 -0.65 -6.29 3.01
CA GLY A 67 -1.15 -7.49 3.69
C GLY A 67 -2.39 -7.23 4.56
N MET A 68 -2.41 -6.11 5.29
CA MET A 68 -3.54 -5.73 6.15
C MET A 68 -4.75 -5.25 5.34
N MET A 69 -4.51 -4.37 4.36
CA MET A 69 -5.57 -3.68 3.63
C MET A 69 -6.24 -4.58 2.60
N GLU A 70 -5.48 -5.46 1.94
CA GLU A 70 -6.01 -6.44 0.98
C GLU A 70 -7.08 -7.31 1.64
N ALA A 71 -6.72 -7.97 2.75
CA ALA A 71 -7.64 -8.84 3.49
C ALA A 71 -8.83 -8.06 4.07
N SER A 72 -8.61 -6.83 4.54
CA SER A 72 -9.67 -5.97 5.09
C SER A 72 -10.69 -5.55 4.02
N PHE A 73 -10.22 -5.06 2.87
CA PHE A 73 -11.12 -4.63 1.78
C PHE A 73 -11.84 -5.81 1.13
N LEU A 74 -11.15 -6.94 0.94
CA LEU A 74 -11.78 -8.16 0.45
C LEU A 74 -12.91 -8.61 1.39
N ALA A 75 -12.66 -8.65 2.69
CA ALA A 75 -13.69 -8.99 3.67
C ALA A 75 -14.87 -8.00 3.62
N MET A 76 -14.60 -6.70 3.48
CA MET A 76 -15.65 -5.68 3.35
C MET A 76 -16.56 -5.89 2.14
N THR A 77 -16.05 -6.40 1.01
CA THR A 77 -16.88 -6.63 -0.19
C THR A 77 -18.08 -7.55 0.07
N SER A 78 -17.96 -8.47 1.04
CA SER A 78 -19.02 -9.42 1.40
C SER A 78 -20.21 -8.79 2.12
N PHE A 79 -20.06 -7.60 2.70
CA PHE A 79 -21.11 -6.90 3.44
C PHE A 79 -22.00 -6.00 2.56
N TYR A 80 -21.65 -5.80 1.29
CA TYR A 80 -22.43 -4.96 0.37
C TYR A 80 -23.50 -5.78 -0.38
N ALA A 81 -24.55 -5.11 -0.84
CA ALA A 81 -25.70 -5.74 -1.51
C ALA A 81 -25.33 -6.54 -2.77
N SER A 82 -24.23 -6.18 -3.44
CA SER A 82 -23.73 -6.82 -4.66
C SER A 82 -22.26 -7.26 -4.50
N PRO A 83 -21.97 -8.34 -3.73
CA PRO A 83 -20.60 -8.72 -3.40
C PRO A 83 -19.73 -9.01 -4.63
N VAL A 84 -20.29 -9.65 -5.65
CA VAL A 84 -19.58 -9.97 -6.91
C VAL A 84 -19.11 -8.70 -7.62
N GLN A 85 -19.97 -7.68 -7.71
CA GLN A 85 -19.61 -6.40 -8.34
C GLN A 85 -18.56 -5.65 -7.51
N CYS A 86 -18.68 -5.67 -6.19
CA CYS A 86 -17.68 -5.07 -5.29
C CYS A 86 -16.32 -5.77 -5.41
N LEU A 87 -16.30 -7.10 -5.52
CA LEU A 87 -15.08 -7.87 -5.72
C LEU A 87 -14.44 -7.58 -7.08
N THR A 88 -15.24 -7.50 -8.16
CA THR A 88 -14.75 -7.10 -9.49
C THR A 88 -14.19 -5.68 -9.47
N CYS A 89 -14.85 -4.74 -8.81
CA CYS A 89 -14.38 -3.36 -8.68
C CYS A 89 -13.05 -3.30 -7.90
N TRP A 90 -12.95 -4.03 -6.79
CA TRP A 90 -11.72 -4.17 -6.02
C TRP A 90 -10.58 -4.73 -6.87
N SER A 91 -10.81 -5.83 -7.58
CA SER A 91 -9.81 -6.47 -8.45
C SER A 91 -9.41 -5.59 -9.65
N SER A 92 -10.36 -4.84 -10.20
CA SER A 92 -10.10 -3.90 -11.30
C SER A 92 -9.27 -2.71 -10.80
N GLY A 93 -9.59 -2.18 -9.62
CA GLY A 93 -8.86 -1.08 -9.00
C GLY A 93 -7.42 -1.43 -8.66
N THR A 94 -7.15 -2.63 -8.13
CA THR A 94 -5.77 -3.08 -7.86
C THR A 94 -4.97 -3.26 -9.14
N GLY A 95 -5.58 -3.78 -10.21
CA GLY A 95 -4.95 -3.84 -11.54
C GLY A 95 -4.63 -2.46 -12.10
N LEU A 96 -5.58 -1.53 -12.02
CA LEU A 96 -5.40 -0.14 -12.47
C LEU A 96 -4.31 0.57 -11.67
N ALA A 97 -4.20 0.32 -10.37
CA ALA A 97 -3.17 0.92 -9.52
C ALA A 97 -1.75 0.58 -9.99
N GLY A 98 -1.52 -0.63 -10.53
CA GLY A 98 -0.23 -1.02 -11.12
C GLY A 98 0.12 -0.18 -12.36
N VAL A 99 -0.83 -0.03 -13.28
CA VAL A 99 -0.65 0.81 -14.48
C VAL A 99 -0.49 2.28 -14.10
N GLY A 100 -1.31 2.76 -13.16
CA GLY A 100 -1.26 4.12 -12.65
C GLY A 100 0.06 4.45 -11.94
N GLY A 101 0.60 3.53 -11.14
CA GLY A 101 1.90 3.69 -10.49
C GLY A 101 3.05 3.76 -11.50
N TYR A 102 3.03 2.93 -12.55
CA TYR A 102 4.00 3.02 -13.62
C TYR A 102 3.89 4.35 -14.38
N ALA A 103 2.67 4.76 -14.75
CA ALA A 103 2.42 6.03 -15.41
C ALA A 103 2.87 7.22 -14.55
N TRP A 104 2.65 7.17 -13.23
CA TRP A 104 3.10 8.19 -12.28
C TRP A 104 4.62 8.40 -12.35
N VAL A 105 5.39 7.32 -12.30
CA VAL A 105 6.86 7.39 -12.40
C VAL A 105 7.30 7.79 -13.80
N ALA A 106 6.68 7.26 -14.85
CA ALA A 106 7.05 7.60 -16.23
C ALA A 106 6.83 9.09 -16.54
N LEU A 107 5.67 9.63 -16.19
CA LEU A 107 5.32 11.02 -16.44
C LEU A 107 6.17 11.99 -15.61
N LEU A 108 6.32 11.73 -14.31
CA LEU A 108 6.97 12.68 -13.40
C LEU A 108 8.49 12.56 -13.40
N HIS A 109 9.02 11.32 -13.34
CA HIS A 109 10.45 11.08 -13.25
C HIS A 109 11.11 10.99 -14.63
N LEU A 110 10.61 10.11 -15.52
CA LEU A 110 11.28 9.83 -16.80
C LEU A 110 11.11 10.97 -17.81
N TRP A 111 9.89 11.51 -17.94
CA TRP A 111 9.59 12.58 -18.90
C TRP A 111 9.61 13.98 -18.27
N GLY A 112 9.12 14.11 -17.04
CA GLY A 112 9.06 15.38 -16.31
C GLY A 112 10.38 15.81 -15.65
N GLY A 113 11.38 14.94 -15.62
CA GLY A 113 12.71 15.26 -15.07
C GLY A 113 12.75 15.49 -13.56
N LEU A 114 11.67 15.20 -12.83
CA LEU A 114 11.66 15.29 -11.36
C LEU A 114 12.57 14.24 -10.74
N SER A 115 13.13 14.53 -9.57
CA SER A 115 13.90 13.52 -8.85
C SER A 115 12.98 12.39 -8.37
N PHE A 116 13.50 11.15 -8.29
CA PHE A 116 12.74 10.02 -7.77
C PHE A 116 12.19 10.27 -6.35
N GLN A 117 12.94 11.02 -5.53
CA GLN A 117 12.49 11.45 -4.21
C GLN A 117 11.25 12.34 -4.29
N ALA A 118 11.27 13.37 -5.15
CA ALA A 118 10.12 14.26 -5.34
C ALA A 118 8.89 13.50 -5.87
N THR A 119 9.09 12.55 -6.79
CA THR A 119 8.01 11.70 -7.31
C THR A 119 7.33 10.86 -6.22
N LEU A 120 8.10 10.35 -5.26
CA LEU A 120 7.57 9.61 -4.10
C LEU A 120 6.92 10.53 -3.06
N GLU A 121 7.48 11.71 -2.81
CA GLU A 121 6.89 12.69 -1.90
C GLU A 121 5.52 13.17 -2.43
N LEU A 122 5.39 13.37 -3.75
CA LEU A 122 4.09 13.65 -4.38
C LEU A 122 3.09 12.50 -4.23
N ALA A 123 3.55 11.24 -4.23
CA ALA A 123 2.69 10.07 -4.02
C ALA A 123 2.07 10.03 -2.60
N CYS A 124 2.53 10.87 -1.66
CA CYS A 124 1.90 11.04 -0.35
C CYS A 124 0.47 11.61 -0.42
N VAL A 125 0.00 12.04 -1.59
CA VAL A 125 -1.42 12.37 -1.81
C VAL A 125 -2.33 11.13 -1.66
N PHE A 126 -1.87 9.95 -2.07
CA PHE A 126 -2.67 8.73 -2.02
C PHE A 126 -3.09 8.31 -0.60
N PRO A 127 -2.20 8.28 0.42
CA PRO A 127 -2.62 7.95 1.78
C PRO A 127 -3.59 8.97 2.37
N LEU A 128 -3.53 10.24 1.96
CA LEU A 128 -4.51 11.25 2.37
C LEU A 128 -5.88 10.97 1.75
N LEU A 129 -5.92 10.70 0.44
CA LEU A 129 -7.16 10.30 -0.26
C LEU A 129 -7.77 9.01 0.31
N TYR A 130 -6.95 8.13 0.87
CA TYR A 130 -7.38 6.86 1.46
C TYR A 130 -8.19 7.01 2.75
N VAL A 131 -8.07 8.16 3.43
CA VAL A 131 -8.71 8.43 4.73
C VAL A 131 -9.90 9.40 4.61
N LEU A 132 -9.98 10.15 3.51
CA LEU A 132 -11.12 11.03 3.18
C LEU A 132 -12.36 10.22 2.80
#